data_AF-A0A0E4FV33-F1
#
_entry.id   AF-A0A0E4FV33-F1
#
_cell.length_a   1.000
_cell.length_b   1.000
_cell.length_c   1.000
_cell.angle_alpha   90.00
_cell.angle_beta   90.00
_cell.angle_gamma   90.00
#
_symmetry.space_group_name_H-M   'P 1'
#
loop_
_entity.id
_entity.type
_entity.pdbx_description
1 polymer ?
#
loop_
_entity_poly.entity_id
_entity_poly.type
_entity_poly.pdbx_seq_one_letter_code
_entity_poly.pdbx_strand_id
1 'polypeptide(L)' 'MRRSGGNSTLVVASAQTRERVAVFDPLEGPIADLTLRIKRGFDPQGVLNGGRMHEGH' A
#
# COMPACT_ATOMS: atom_id res chain seq x y z
N MET A 1 1.57 30.35 25.01
CA MET A 1 1.80 29.22 24.07
C MET A 1 2.64 29.73 22.91
N ARG A 2 3.81 29.13 22.64
CA ARG A 2 4.69 29.51 21.52
C ARG A 2 4.17 28.83 20.25
N ARG A 3 3.81 29.59 19.21
CA ARG A 3 3.39 29.05 17.91
C ARG A 3 4.64 28.80 17.08
N SER A 4 5.07 27.55 16.93
CA SER A 4 6.08 27.18 15.95
C SER A 4 5.45 27.32 14.55
N GLY A 5 5.98 28.21 13.72
CA GLY A 5 5.60 28.32 12.30
C GLY A 5 6.41 27.35 11.42
N GLY A 6 5.84 26.91 10.31
CA GLY A 6 6.49 26.07 9.31
C GLY A 6 5.61 25.87 8.08
N ASN A 7 6.22 25.58 6.93
CA ASN A 7 5.52 25.30 5.66
C ASN A 7 5.83 23.85 5.25
N SER A 8 4.82 23.10 4.82
CA SER A 8 4.99 21.75 4.26
C SER A 8 4.77 21.80 2.76
N THR A 9 5.73 21.32 1.98
CA THR A 9 5.60 21.18 0.52
C THR A 9 5.29 19.73 0.21
N LEU A 10 4.13 19.47 -0.40
CA LEU A 10 3.81 18.17 -0.96
C LEU A 10 4.48 18.04 -2.33
N VAL A 11 5.15 16.91 -2.56
CA VAL A 11 5.77 16.59 -3.85
C VAL A 11 5.16 15.29 -4.35
N VAL A 12 4.76 15.30 -5.62
CA VAL A 12 4.13 14.15 -6.27
C VAL A 12 5.16 13.46 -7.16
N ALA A 13 5.31 12.14 -7.01
CA ALA A 13 6.18 11.34 -7.85
C ALA A 13 5.66 11.29 -9.31
N SER A 14 6.58 11.15 -10.26
CA SER A 14 6.25 10.98 -11.69
C SER A 14 5.43 9.70 -11.93
N ALA A 15 4.72 9.63 -13.07
CA ALA A 15 3.98 8.42 -13.45
C ALA A 15 4.90 7.18 -13.54
N GLN A 16 6.07 7.33 -14.17
CA GLN A 16 7.07 6.27 -14.30
C GLN A 16 7.55 5.77 -12.93
N THR A 17 7.71 6.64 -11.94
CA THR A 17 8.08 6.24 -10.58
C THR A 17 6.97 5.43 -9.92
N ARG A 18 5.72 5.87 -10.04
CA ARG A 18 4.56 5.18 -9.43
C ARG A 18 4.29 3.81 -10.05
N GLU A 19 4.65 3.60 -11.31
CA GLU A 19 4.54 2.30 -11.97
C GLU A 19 5.63 1.31 -11.53
N ARG A 20 6.79 1.79 -11.10
CA ARG A 20 7.96 0.94 -10.79
C ARG A 20 8.18 0.70 -9.29
N VAL A 21 7.71 1.61 -8.46
CA VAL A 21 7.95 1.58 -7.01
C VAL A 21 6.68 1.17 -6.32
N ALA A 22 6.72 0.02 -5.65
CA ALA A 22 5.63 -0.42 -4.80
C ALA A 22 5.35 0.61 -3.70
N VAL A 23 4.08 0.83 -3.40
CA VAL A 23 3.66 1.79 -2.36
C VAL A 23 4.01 1.29 -0.96
N PHE A 24 4.04 -0.04 -0.77
CA PHE A 24 4.31 -0.69 0.51
C PHE A 24 5.55 -1.56 0.42
N ASP A 25 6.27 -1.67 1.54
CA ASP A 25 7.41 -2.57 1.65
C ASP A 25 6.98 -4.04 1.47
N PRO A 26 7.89 -4.92 1.00
CA PRO A 26 7.62 -6.34 0.93
C PRO A 26 7.31 -6.93 2.32
N LEU A 27 6.33 -7.83 2.38
CA LEU A 27 6.04 -8.58 3.59
C LEU A 27 6.99 -9.78 3.72
N GLU A 28 7.33 -10.12 4.97
CA GLU A 28 7.98 -11.40 5.27
C GLU A 28 7.08 -12.57 4.91
N GLY A 29 7.66 -13.69 4.45
CA GLY A 29 6.94 -14.84 3.90
C GLY A 29 5.72 -15.30 4.73
N PRO A 30 5.88 -15.60 6.04
CA PRO A 30 4.76 -16.03 6.87
C PRO A 30 3.63 -15.00 7.00
N ILE A 31 3.98 -13.70 6.99
CA ILE A 31 3.01 -12.61 7.06
C ILE A 31 2.31 -12.41 5.72
N ALA A 32 3.03 -12.57 4.61
CA ALA A 32 2.46 -12.55 3.27
C ALA A 32 1.41 -13.67 3.10
N ASP A 33 1.74 -14.89 3.54
CA ASP A 33 0.82 -16.04 3.47
C ASP A 33 -0.45 -15.81 4.30
N LEU A 34 -0.32 -15.27 5.51
CA LEU A 34 -1.46 -14.92 6.35
C LEU A 34 -2.31 -13.83 5.69
N THR A 35 -1.68 -12.80 5.15
CA THR A 35 -2.35 -11.70 4.45
C THR A 35 -3.16 -12.22 3.27
N LEU A 36 -2.58 -13.11 2.47
CA LEU A 36 -3.24 -13.73 1.32
C LEU A 36 -4.48 -14.54 1.74
N ARG A 37 -4.36 -15.35 2.80
CA ARG A 37 -5.50 -16.13 3.32
C ARG A 37 -6.64 -15.25 3.81
N ILE A 38 -6.32 -14.15 4.50
CA ILE A 38 -7.33 -13.18 4.96
C ILE A 38 -8.01 -12.50 3.77
N LYS A 39 -7.23 -12.03 2.79
CA LYS A 39 -7.78 -11.42 1.56
C LYS A 39 -8.73 -12.36 0.84
N ARG A 40 -8.35 -13.63 0.66
CA ARG A 40 -9.18 -14.65 0.01
C ARG A 40 -10.46 -14.98 0.78
N GLY A 41 -10.38 -15.03 2.12
CA GLY A 41 -11.56 -15.26 2.94
C GLY A 41 -12.56 -14.11 2.88
N PHE A 42 -12.07 -12.88 2.77
CA PHE A 42 -12.90 -11.68 2.74
C PHE A 42 -13.45 -11.35 1.35
N ASP A 43 -12.61 -11.50 0.32
CA ASP A 43 -12.95 -11.17 -1.07
C ASP A 43 -12.56 -12.31 -2.02
N PRO A 44 -13.31 -13.42 -2.01
CA PRO A 44 -12.96 -14.60 -2.80
C PRO A 44 -12.96 -14.36 -4.31
N GLN A 45 -13.65 -13.31 -4.77
CA GLN A 45 -13.79 -12.96 -6.19
C GLN A 45 -12.91 -11.75 -6.58
N GLY A 46 -12.13 -11.20 -5.64
CA GLY A 46 -11.22 -10.07 -5.90
C GLY A 46 -11.90 -8.75 -6.27
N VAL A 47 -13.20 -8.58 -5.95
CA VAL A 47 -14.01 -7.41 -6.34
C VAL A 47 -13.72 -6.20 -5.45
N LEU A 48 -13.43 -6.42 -4.17
CA LEU A 48 -13.27 -5.38 -3.15
C LEU A 48 -11.81 -4.92 -2.98
N ASN A 49 -10.84 -5.81 -3.24
CA ASN A 49 -9.43 -5.59 -2.93
C ASN A 49 -8.53 -5.39 -4.15
N GLY A 50 -9.10 -5.15 -5.34
CA GLY A 50 -8.37 -4.99 -6.60
C GLY A 50 -7.19 -4.03 -6.50
N GLY A 51 -5.96 -4.55 -6.57
CA GLY A 51 -4.72 -3.74 -6.57
C GLY A 51 -4.45 -2.96 -5.27
N ARG A 52 -5.09 -3.33 -4.15
CA ARG A 52 -4.91 -2.63 -2.86
C ARG A 52 -3.77 -3.22 -2.03
N MET A 53 -3.03 -2.34 -1.37
CA MET A 53 -1.94 -2.64 -0.43
C MET A 53 -0.78 -3.42 -1.07
N HIS A 54 -0.67 -4.72 -0.79
CA HIS A 54 0.34 -5.60 -1.40
C HIS A 54 -0.25 -6.31 -2.62
N GLU A 55 0.56 -6.47 -3.67
CA GLU A 55 0.19 -7.27 -4.84
C GLU A 55 -0.10 -8.74 -4.43
N GLY A 56 -1.12 -9.33 -5.04
CA GLY A 56 -1.57 -10.69 -4.74
C GLY A 56 -3.00 -10.76 -4.23
N HIS A 57 -3.78 -11.62 -4.90
CA HIS A 57 -5.14 -12.05 -4.57
C HIS A 57 -5.18 -13.57 -4.36
#